data_AF-A0A1Q7YY15-F1
#
_entry.id   AF-A0A1Q7YY15-F1
#
_cell.length_a   1.000
_cell.length_b   1.000
_cell.length_c   1.000
_cell.angle_alpha   90.00
_cell.angle_beta   90.00
_cell.angle_gamma   90.00
#
_symmetry.space_group_name_H-M   'P 1'
#
loop_
_entity.id
_entity.type
_entity.pdbx_description
1 polymer ?
#
loop_
_entity_poly.entity_id
_entity_poly.type
_entity_poly.pdbx_seq_one_letter_code
_entity_poly.pdbx_strand_id
1 'polypeptide(L)' 'MIQSVYLFDARRLLEDLRSRGVKIRTGSSVRQALWKAAGVYPEARNATLVLPQEQRDLLALFGPARGNNG' A
#
# COMPACT_ATOMS: atom_id res chain seq x y z
N MET A 1 -2.75 10.92 11.91
CA MET A 1 -2.96 9.49 12.23
C MET A 1 -2.94 8.69 10.93
N ILE A 2 -2.13 7.62 10.88
CA ILE A 2 -1.96 6.78 9.68
C ILE A 2 -3.13 5.80 9.60
N GLN A 3 -3.96 5.90 8.56
CA GLN A 3 -5.11 4.99 8.38
C GLN A 3 -4.76 3.79 7.50
N SER A 4 -3.86 3.96 6.54
CA SER A 4 -3.45 2.91 5.63
C SER A 4 -2.08 3.24 5.07
N VAL A 5 -1.28 2.21 4.79
CA VAL A 5 0.00 2.34 4.08
C VAL A 5 0.00 1.34 2.93
N TYR A 6 0.47 1.79 1.78
CA TYR A 6 0.56 1.01 0.56
C TYR A 6 1.99 1.09 0.04
N LEU A 7 2.52 -0.05 -0.38
CA LEU A 7 3.88 -0.16 -0.90
C LEU A 7 3.84 -0.74 -2.32
N PHE A 8 4.34 0.02 -3.28
CA PHE A 8 4.35 -0.38 -4.69
C PHE A 8 5.78 -0.67 -5.16
N ASP A 9 5.95 -1.78 -5.88
CA ASP A 9 7.07 -1.94 -6.79
C ASP A 9 6.82 -1.04 -8.02
N ALA A 10 7.57 0.05 -8.11
CA ALA A 10 7.40 1.03 -9.18
C ALA A 10 7.64 0.44 -10.57
N ARG A 11 8.55 -0.54 -10.71
CA ARG A 11 8.86 -1.16 -12.01
C ARG A 11 7.68 -2.00 -12.47
N ARG A 12 7.17 -2.88 -11.60
CA ARG A 12 5.98 -3.69 -11.88
C ARG A 12 4.73 -2.86 -12.13
N LEU A 13 4.56 -1.77 -11.37
CA LEU A 13 3.44 -0.84 -11.58
C LEU A 13 3.50 -0.20 -12.97
N LEU A 14 4.68 0.26 -13.40
CA LEU A 14 4.86 0.84 -14.74
C LEU A 14 4.68 -0.20 -15.85
N GLU A 15 5.13 -1.45 -15.66
CA GLU A 15 4.89 -2.54 -16.61
C GLU A 15 3.38 -2.82 -16.78
N ASP A 16 2.62 -2.96 -15.69
CA ASP A 16 1.16 -3.14 -15.76
C ASP A 16 0.49 -1.97 -16.48
N LEU A 17 0.86 -0.73 -16.15
CA LEU A 17 0.31 0.45 -16.81
C LEU A 17 0.66 0.51 -18.29
N ARG A 18 1.89 0.13 -18.69
CA ARG A 18 2.34 0.13 -20.10
C ARG A 18 1.67 -0.97 -20.92
N SER A 19 1.50 -2.17 -20.34
CA SER A 19 0.87 -3.31 -21.01
C SER A 19 -0.54 -3.02 -21.52
N ARG A 20 -1.20 -1.99 -20.95
CA ARG A 20 -2.55 -1.56 -21.31
C ARG A 20 -2.59 -0.60 -22.50
N GLY A 21 -1.44 -0.18 -23.04
CA GLY A 21 -1.36 0.75 -24.17
C GLY A 21 -1.86 2.17 -23.88
N VAL A 22 -2.13 2.51 -22.62
CA VAL A 22 -2.61 3.84 -22.22
C VAL A 22 -1.41 4.76 -21.96
N LYS A 23 -1.47 6.01 -22.43
CA LYS A 23 -0.41 7.00 -22.18
C LYS A 23 -0.24 7.22 -20.67
N ILE A 24 0.89 6.75 -20.12
CA ILE A 24 1.31 7.06 -18.76
C ILE A 24 1.80 8.50 -18.74
N ARG A 25 1.14 9.35 -17.97
CA ARG A 25 1.49 10.75 -17.77
C ARG A 25 1.32 11.12 -16.30
N THR A 26 1.78 12.30 -15.93
CA THR A 26 1.48 12.87 -14.61
C THR A 26 -0.03 12.84 -14.38
N GLY A 27 -0.46 12.21 -13.29
CA GLY A 27 -1.89 12.02 -12.95
C GLY A 27 -2.53 10.72 -13.44
N SER A 28 -1.78 9.78 -14.04
CA SER A 28 -2.32 8.46 -14.37
C SER A 28 -2.84 7.72 -13.13
N SER A 29 -4.11 7.30 -13.16
CA SER A 29 -4.74 6.58 -12.05
C SER A 29 -4.23 5.14 -11.94
N VAL A 30 -4.08 4.67 -10.70
CA VAL A 30 -3.78 3.27 -10.38
C VAL A 30 -5.08 2.51 -10.15
N ARG A 31 -5.21 1.32 -10.75
CA ARG A 31 -6.42 0.48 -10.63
C ARG A 31 -6.65 0.08 -9.17
N GLN A 32 -7.92 -0.04 -8.77
CA GLN A 32 -8.29 -0.46 -7.42
C GLN A 32 -7.69 -1.81 -7.01
N ALA A 33 -7.54 -2.75 -7.95
CA ALA A 33 -6.92 -4.04 -7.68
C ALA A 33 -5.45 -3.91 -7.24
N LEU A 34 -4.69 -3.02 -7.88
CA LEU A 34 -3.29 -2.75 -7.53
C LEU A 34 -3.19 -2.06 -6.16
N TRP A 35 -4.10 -1.11 -5.86
CA TRP A 35 -4.21 -0.53 -4.53
C TRP A 35 -4.49 -1.59 -3.45
N LYS A 36 -5.46 -2.47 -3.67
CA LYS A 36 -5.79 -3.55 -2.72
C LYS A 36 -4.61 -4.49 -2.47
N ALA A 37 -3.86 -4.83 -3.51
CA ALA A 37 -2.68 -5.70 -3.41
C ALA A 37 -1.47 -5.01 -2.78
N ALA A 38 -1.35 -3.70 -2.88
CA ALA A 38 -0.21 -2.96 -2.32
C ALA A 38 -0.29 -2.70 -0.81
N GLY A 39 -1.44 -2.98 -0.18
CA GLY A 39 -1.68 -2.67 1.24
C GLY A 39 -0.74 -3.41 2.19
N VAL A 40 -0.06 -2.66 3.06
CA VAL A 40 0.86 -3.20 4.09
C VAL A 40 0.43 -2.88 5.52
N TYR A 41 -0.47 -1.92 5.70
CA TYR A 41 -1.08 -1.54 6.97
C TYR A 41 -2.52 -1.04 6.74
N PRO A 42 -3.51 -1.35 7.60
CA PRO A 42 -3.39 -2.18 8.81
C PRO A 42 -3.31 -3.68 8.53
N GLU A 43 -3.80 -4.12 7.38
CA GLU A 43 -3.71 -5.51 6.93
C GLU A 43 -2.54 -5.67 5.95
N ALA A 44 -1.70 -6.68 6.17
CA ALA A 44 -0.59 -7.01 5.27
C ALA A 44 -1.09 -7.86 4.09
N ARG A 45 -1.68 -7.19 3.10
CA ARG A 45 -2.18 -7.81 1.86
C ARG A 45 -1.10 -7.95 0.79
N ASN A 46 -0.02 -7.18 0.92
CA ASN A 46 1.08 -7.18 -0.03
C ASN A 46 1.96 -8.42 0.11
N ALA A 47 1.86 -9.32 -0.86
CA ALA A 47 2.68 -10.53 -0.93
C ALA A 47 4.04 -10.32 -1.63
N THR A 48 4.25 -9.19 -2.31
CA THR A 48 5.52 -8.90 -3.00
C THR A 48 6.51 -8.19 -2.10
N LEU A 49 6.05 -7.13 -1.43
CA LEU A 49 6.86 -6.30 -0.54
C LEU A 49 6.28 -6.44 0.87
N VAL A 50 6.65 -7.55 1.51
CA VAL A 50 6.17 -7.90 2.85
C VAL A 50 6.95 -7.11 3.90
N LEU A 51 6.24 -6.40 4.76
CA LEU A 51 6.84 -5.77 5.94
C LEU A 51 6.96 -6.81 7.06
N PRO A 52 8.14 -6.93 7.70
CA PRO A 52 8.29 -7.66 8.95
C PRO A 52 7.32 -7.15 10.02
N GLN A 53 6.97 -8.02 10.97
CA GLN A 53 6.05 -7.67 12.06
C GLN A 53 6.49 -6.39 12.80
N GLU A 54 7.78 -6.29 13.13
CA GLU A 54 8.36 -5.15 13.83
C GLU A 54 8.09 -3.80 13.12
N GLN A 55 8.23 -3.76 11.78
CA GLN A 55 7.96 -2.54 11.01
C GLN A 55 6.47 -2.18 11.03
N ARG A 56 5.57 -3.18 11.06
CA ARG A 56 4.12 -2.94 11.18
C ARG A 56 3.75 -2.43 12.58
N ASP A 57 4.44 -2.91 13.59
CA ASP A 57 4.25 -2.45 14.97
C ASP A 57 4.65 -0.98 15.10
N LEU A 58 5.74 -0.56 14.45
CA LEU A 58 6.13 0.85 14.35
C LEU A 58 5.07 1.71 13.65
N LEU A 59 4.45 1.21 12.56
CA LEU A 59 3.33 1.91 11.92
C LEU A 59 2.11 2.04 12.83
N ALA A 60 1.85 1.03 13.67
CA ALA A 60 0.74 1.03 14.61
C ALA A 60 0.86 2.13 15.68
N LEU A 61 2.07 2.57 16.04
CA LEU A 61 2.29 3.68 16.96
C LEU A 61 1.69 5.00 16.47
N PHE A 62 1.56 5.17 15.15
CA PHE A 62 1.00 6.37 14.52
C PHE A 62 -0.41 6.13 13.95
N GLY A 63 -0.92 4.91 14.08
CA GLY A 63 -2.24 4.53 13.62
C GLY A 63 -3.34 5.03 14.54
N PRO A 64 -4.61 4.76 14.21
CA PRO A 64 -5.51 4.16 15.15
C PRO A 64 -5.30 4.43 16.64
N ALA A 65 -5.64 5.59 17.22
CA ALA A 65 -5.71 5.62 18.69
C ALA A 65 -6.77 4.57 19.07
N ARG A 66 -6.32 3.40 19.52
CA ARG A 66 -7.21 2.42 20.15
C ARG A 66 -7.74 3.15 21.37
N GLY A 67 -9.03 3.50 21.36
CA GLY A 67 -9.67 4.10 22.52
C GLY A 67 -9.29 3.29 23.75
N ASN A 68 -8.65 3.97 24.71
CA ASN A 68 -8.26 3.40 25.98
C ASN A 68 -9.55 3.09 26.75
N ASN A 69 -10.07 1.88 26.63
CA ASN A 69 -11.07 1.37 27.56
C ASN A 69 -10.31 0.69 28.72
N GLY A 70 -9.98 1.50 29.71
CA GLY A 70 -9.52 1.13 31.04
C GLY A 70 -10.12 2.11 32.03
#